data_AF-A0A0E0CU47-F1
#
_entry.id   AF-A0A0E0CU47-F1
#
_cell.length_a   1.000
_cell.length_b   1.000
_cell.length_c   1.000
_cell.angle_alpha   90.00
_cell.angle_beta   90.00
_cell.angle_gamma   90.00
#
_symmetry.space_group_name_H-M   'P 1'
#
loop_
_entity.id
_entity.type
_entity.pdbx_description
1 polymer ?
#
loop_
_entity_poly.entity_id
_entity_poly.type
_entity_poly.pdbx_seq_one_letter_code
_entity_poly.pdbx_strand_id
1 'polypeptide(L)'
;MAGGGAAASALSTPWRSLLQRALDGNAHLKHSTFFQLATVGGGGRPANRTVVFRGFQEQSDKIQINTDARSNKIGEIRNCSFGEICWYFTDTWEQFRISGFIDVVDGSNPEPVKLQLRERAWFGSSVKSRLQYLGPCPGLPIPDDDLIKDAHLDPSAGPVDAFCLLVLDPEKFSYRNANAIPWMLSWPSILVCYVNVKAGGAGLLEINYGQAMNAAFKRWLVEVNRKTGPPPQVANGRLHIA
;
A
#
# COMPACT_ATOMS: atom_id res chain seq x y z
N MET A 1 18.94 17.27 43.56
CA MET A 1 17.86 16.26 43.57
C MET A 1 16.76 16.81 42.68
N ALA A 2 16.77 16.48 41.37
CA ALA A 2 15.93 15.42 40.77
C ALA A 2 14.44 15.74 40.90
N GLY A 3 13.59 15.80 39.88
CA GLY A 3 13.64 15.56 38.44
C GLY A 3 12.37 16.24 37.87
N GLY A 4 12.31 16.60 36.60
CA GLY A 4 12.16 15.61 35.54
C GLY A 4 10.67 15.44 35.23
N GLY A 5 10.21 16.04 34.13
CA GLY A 5 8.83 15.89 33.67
C GLY A 5 8.38 17.04 32.79
N ALA A 6 9.16 17.38 31.76
CA ALA A 6 8.61 18.12 30.64
C ALA A 6 7.49 17.26 30.05
N ALA A 7 6.25 17.62 30.34
CA ALA A 7 5.09 17.12 29.64
C ALA A 7 5.23 17.59 28.19
N ALA A 8 5.85 16.74 27.35
CA ALA A 8 5.78 16.89 25.91
C ALA A 8 4.31 16.75 25.54
N SER A 9 3.64 17.88 25.37
CA SER A 9 2.31 17.92 24.78
C SER A 9 2.43 17.30 23.39
N ALA A 10 1.92 16.07 23.25
CA ALA A 10 1.62 15.52 21.95
C ALA A 10 0.43 16.33 21.40
N LEU A 11 0.71 17.52 20.89
CA LEU A 11 -0.19 18.22 19.98
C LEU A 11 -0.29 17.33 18.75
N SER A 12 -1.26 16.42 18.75
CA SER A 12 -1.57 15.57 17.61
C SER A 12 -1.98 16.51 16.48
N THR A 13 -1.02 16.84 15.61
CA THR A 13 -1.39 17.28 14.27
C THR A 13 -2.33 16.20 13.73
N PRO A 14 -3.55 16.53 13.27
CA PRO A 14 -4.49 15.54 12.79
C PRO A 14 -3.77 14.66 11.77
N TRP A 15 -3.66 13.35 12.03
CA TRP A 15 -2.88 12.42 11.19
C TRP A 15 -3.29 12.50 9.72
N ARG A 16 -4.55 12.87 9.46
CA ARG A 16 -5.10 13.15 8.15
C ARG A 16 -4.40 14.30 7.43
N SER A 17 -4.09 15.40 8.11
CA SER A 17 -3.38 16.53 7.47
C SER A 17 -1.91 16.18 7.20
N LEU A 18 -1.29 15.35 8.04
CA LEU A 18 0.04 14.78 7.77
C LEU A 18 0.02 13.89 6.53
N LEU A 19 -0.94 12.97 6.44
CA LEU A 19 -1.10 12.09 5.29
C LEU A 19 -1.43 12.88 4.02
N GLN A 20 -2.27 13.92 4.10
CA GLN A 20 -2.58 14.78 2.97
C GLN A 20 -1.33 15.50 2.44
N ARG A 21 -0.48 16.04 3.32
CA ARG A 21 0.79 16.65 2.91
C ARG A 21 1.73 15.64 2.24
N ALA A 22 1.80 14.41 2.74
CA ALA A 22 2.60 13.36 2.11
C ALA A 22 2.06 12.98 0.72
N LEU A 23 0.73 12.85 0.58
CA LEU A 23 0.05 12.65 -0.70
C LEU A 23 0.37 13.78 -1.69
N ASP A 24 0.24 15.04 -1.27
CA ASP A 24 0.50 16.21 -2.12
C ASP A 24 1.97 16.29 -2.54
N GLY A 25 2.90 16.05 -1.60
CA GLY A 25 4.34 16.03 -1.87
C GLY A 25 4.77 14.91 -2.82
N ASN A 26 4.01 13.82 -2.89
CA ASN A 26 4.27 12.67 -3.76
C ASN A 26 3.24 12.55 -4.91
N ALA A 27 2.45 13.59 -5.19
CA ALA A 27 1.34 13.53 -6.16
C ALA A 27 1.80 13.24 -7.60
N HIS A 28 3.05 13.58 -7.91
CA HIS A 28 3.67 13.32 -9.20
C HIS A 28 3.99 11.81 -9.43
N LEU A 29 4.00 11.00 -8.36
CA LEU A 29 4.19 9.56 -8.42
C LEU A 29 2.84 8.85 -8.44
N LYS A 30 2.52 8.13 -9.53
CA LYS A 30 1.24 7.40 -9.64
C LYS A 30 1.01 6.40 -8.49
N HIS A 31 2.09 5.80 -8.01
CA HIS A 31 2.06 4.78 -6.96
C HIS A 31 1.99 5.37 -5.54
N SER A 32 2.02 6.70 -5.37
CA SER A 32 1.85 7.33 -4.04
C SER A 32 0.48 7.07 -3.44
N THR A 33 -0.51 6.71 -4.26
CA THR A 33 -1.86 6.30 -3.83
C THR A 33 -1.96 4.81 -3.50
N PHE A 34 -0.89 4.04 -3.68
CA PHE A 34 -0.89 2.60 -3.44
C PHE A 34 -0.34 2.31 -2.04
N PHE A 35 -1.01 1.42 -1.31
CA PHE A 35 -0.56 0.99 0.01
C PHE A 35 -0.80 -0.50 0.23
N GLN A 36 -0.14 -1.07 1.22
CA GLN A 36 -0.28 -2.47 1.60
C GLN A 36 -1.40 -2.60 2.63
N LEU A 37 -2.36 -3.49 2.38
CA LEU A 37 -3.42 -3.85 3.31
C LEU A 37 -3.17 -5.23 3.90
N ALA A 38 -2.86 -5.27 5.19
CA ALA A 38 -2.75 -6.49 5.97
C ALA A 38 -4.11 -6.89 6.56
N THR A 39 -4.46 -8.16 6.41
CA THR A 39 -5.66 -8.79 6.98
C THR A 39 -5.28 -10.14 7.60
N VAL A 40 -6.21 -10.71 8.35
CA VAL A 40 -6.05 -12.04 8.94
C VAL A 40 -6.82 -13.07 8.11
N GLY A 41 -6.08 -13.95 7.45
CA GLY A 41 -6.61 -15.08 6.69
C GLY A 41 -7.04 -16.27 7.55
N GLY A 42 -7.52 -17.32 6.87
CA GLY A 42 -7.99 -18.54 7.50
C GLY A 42 -6.94 -19.15 8.45
N GLY A 43 -7.39 -19.57 9.63
CA GLY A 43 -6.52 -20.14 10.67
C GLY A 43 -5.58 -19.11 11.31
N GLY A 44 -5.89 -17.81 11.26
CA GLY A 44 -5.11 -16.75 11.89
C GLY A 44 -3.84 -16.34 11.14
N ARG A 45 -3.65 -16.82 9.90
CA ARG A 45 -2.45 -16.53 9.11
C ARG A 45 -2.51 -15.11 8.52
N PRO A 46 -1.43 -14.33 8.53
CA PRO A 46 -1.45 -13.01 7.92
C PRO A 46 -1.55 -13.11 6.41
N ALA A 47 -2.28 -12.18 5.80
CA ALA A 47 -2.31 -11.98 4.36
C ALA A 47 -2.07 -10.51 4.05
N ASN A 48 -1.34 -10.22 2.97
CA ASN A 48 -0.98 -8.86 2.60
C ASN A 48 -1.01 -8.67 1.09
N ARG A 49 -1.44 -7.49 0.63
CA ARG A 49 -1.52 -7.13 -0.79
C ARG A 49 -1.55 -5.63 -0.96
N THR A 50 -1.15 -5.17 -2.13
CA THR A 50 -1.29 -3.76 -2.52
C THR A 50 -2.73 -3.45 -2.92
N VAL A 51 -3.26 -2.35 -2.43
CA VAL A 51 -4.55 -1.77 -2.81
C VAL A 51 -4.38 -0.27 -3.10
N VAL A 52 -5.41 0.35 -3.66
CA VAL A 52 -5.38 1.76 -4.05
C VAL A 52 -6.26 2.58 -3.13
N PHE A 53 -5.72 3.67 -2.61
CA PHE A 53 -6.46 4.70 -1.90
C PHE A 53 -7.50 5.35 -2.83
N ARG A 54 -8.77 5.35 -2.42
CA ARG A 54 -9.88 5.95 -3.18
C ARG A 54 -10.50 7.17 -2.50
N GLY A 55 -9.75 7.79 -1.59
CA GLY A 55 -10.18 8.97 -0.86
C GLY A 55 -10.70 8.64 0.54
N PHE A 56 -11.12 9.70 1.22
CA PHE A 56 -11.81 9.62 2.50
C PHE A 56 -13.32 9.67 2.28
N GLN A 57 -14.08 8.96 3.10
CA GLN A 57 -15.52 9.15 3.15
C GLN A 57 -15.85 10.57 3.61
N GLU A 58 -16.83 11.21 2.95
CA GLU A 58 -17.28 12.57 3.26
C GLU A 58 -17.52 12.77 4.76
N GLN A 59 -17.05 13.90 5.30
CA GLN A 59 -17.21 14.30 6.71
C GLN A 59 -16.64 13.31 7.74
N SER A 60 -15.77 12.38 7.33
CA SER A 60 -15.11 11.44 8.23
C SER A 60 -13.64 11.25 7.85
N ASP A 61 -12.89 10.56 8.69
CA ASP A 61 -11.51 10.16 8.40
C ASP A 61 -11.41 8.71 7.90
N LYS A 62 -12.54 8.10 7.52
CA LYS A 62 -12.59 6.72 7.04
C LYS A 62 -12.00 6.62 5.65
N ILE A 63 -11.17 5.61 5.42
CA ILE A 63 -10.44 5.40 4.16
C ILE A 63 -11.23 4.45 3.26
N GLN A 64 -11.40 4.83 2.00
CA GLN A 64 -12.12 4.03 1.01
C GLN A 64 -11.18 3.25 0.10
N ILE A 65 -11.54 1.99 -0.15
CA ILE A 65 -10.82 1.07 -1.05
C ILE A 65 -11.84 0.33 -1.91
N ASN A 66 -11.66 0.38 -3.23
CA ASN A 66 -12.49 -0.40 -4.15
C ASN A 66 -11.90 -1.79 -4.32
N THR A 67 -12.73 -2.82 -4.26
CA THR A 67 -12.28 -4.21 -4.39
C THR A 67 -13.34 -5.10 -5.02
N ASP A 68 -12.93 -6.32 -5.38
CA ASP A 68 -13.83 -7.33 -5.93
C ASP A 68 -14.43 -8.19 -4.80
N ALA A 69 -15.76 -8.28 -4.75
CA ALA A 69 -16.53 -9.04 -3.78
C ALA A 69 -16.15 -10.53 -3.76
N ARG A 70 -15.62 -11.05 -4.88
CA ARG A 70 -15.24 -12.45 -5.06
C ARG A 70 -13.82 -12.76 -4.56
N SER A 71 -13.07 -11.75 -4.15
CA SER A 71 -11.68 -11.93 -3.73
C SER A 71 -11.55 -12.48 -2.31
N ASN A 72 -10.51 -13.29 -2.06
CA ASN A 72 -10.28 -13.94 -0.76
C ASN A 72 -10.35 -12.97 0.43
N LYS A 73 -9.81 -11.75 0.28
CA LYS A 73 -9.79 -10.75 1.34
C LYS A 73 -11.17 -10.40 1.91
N ILE A 74 -12.24 -10.58 1.12
CA ILE A 74 -13.61 -10.37 1.59
C ILE A 74 -13.98 -11.39 2.67
N GLY A 75 -13.69 -12.67 2.43
CA GLY A 75 -13.87 -13.72 3.44
C GLY A 75 -12.98 -13.49 4.66
N GLU A 76 -11.74 -13.07 4.44
CA GLU A 76 -10.79 -12.73 5.52
C GLU A 76 -11.34 -11.61 6.42
N ILE A 77 -11.81 -10.50 5.83
CA ILE A 77 -12.34 -9.33 6.56
C ILE A 77 -13.67 -9.65 7.26
N ARG A 78 -14.53 -10.46 6.63
CA ARG A 78 -15.79 -10.90 7.28
C ARG A 78 -15.53 -11.78 8.50
N ASN A 79 -14.45 -12.58 8.49
CA ASN A 79 -14.05 -13.39 9.64
C ASN A 79 -13.33 -12.56 10.72
N CYS A 80 -12.49 -11.61 10.31
CA CYS A 80 -11.79 -10.69 11.20
C CYS A 80 -11.76 -9.31 10.54
N SER A 81 -12.62 -8.41 11.03
CA SER A 81 -12.78 -7.07 10.45
C SER A 81 -11.61 -6.14 10.76
N PHE A 82 -10.69 -6.54 11.63
CA PHE A 82 -9.53 -5.74 11.97
C PHE A 82 -8.40 -5.92 10.94
N GLY A 83 -7.84 -4.81 10.48
CA GLY A 83 -6.73 -4.82 9.55
C GLY A 83 -5.79 -3.63 9.74
N GLU A 84 -4.69 -3.63 8.99
CA GLU A 84 -3.70 -2.56 9.05
C GLU A 84 -3.24 -2.15 7.66
N ILE A 85 -3.23 -0.84 7.42
CA ILE A 85 -2.59 -0.21 6.26
C ILE A 85 -1.14 0.07 6.60
N CYS A 86 -0.22 -0.32 5.72
CA CYS A 86 1.14 0.17 5.68
C CYS A 86 1.34 0.96 4.39
N TRP A 87 1.65 2.24 4.51
CA TRP A 87 1.76 3.16 3.39
C TRP A 87 3.12 3.86 3.44
N TYR A 88 3.91 3.66 2.39
CA TYR A 88 5.25 4.22 2.28
C TYR A 88 5.33 5.22 1.13
N PHE A 89 5.90 6.40 1.40
CA PHE A 89 6.13 7.47 0.44
C PHE A 89 7.62 7.56 0.12
N THR A 90 7.98 7.26 -1.13
CA THR A 90 9.38 7.06 -1.53
C THR A 90 10.21 8.32 -1.58
N ASP A 91 9.60 9.47 -1.93
CA ASP A 91 10.37 10.70 -2.10
C ASP A 91 10.55 11.45 -0.79
N THR A 92 9.55 11.38 0.09
CA THR A 92 9.61 12.00 1.41
C THR A 92 10.16 11.09 2.50
N TRP A 93 10.29 9.78 2.21
CA TRP A 93 10.79 8.74 3.11
C TRP A 93 9.94 8.63 4.38
N GLU A 94 8.63 8.74 4.18
CA GLU A 94 7.62 8.71 5.23
C GLU A 94 6.87 7.38 5.22
N GLN A 95 6.55 6.88 6.40
CA GLN A 95 5.73 5.69 6.58
C GLN A 95 4.55 5.99 7.50
N PHE A 96 3.36 5.61 7.04
CA PHE A 96 2.11 5.66 7.78
C PHE A 96 1.64 4.23 8.03
N ARG A 97 1.37 3.90 9.29
CA ARG A 97 0.70 2.66 9.69
C ARG A 97 -0.63 3.00 10.35
N ILE A 98 -1.71 2.50 9.78
CA ILE A 98 -3.09 2.82 10.19
C ILE A 98 -3.83 1.51 10.44
N SER A 99 -4.09 1.19 11.70
CA SER A 99 -4.84 -0.01 12.10
C SER A 99 -6.26 0.37 12.47
N GLY A 100 -7.23 -0.48 12.16
CA GLY A 100 -8.64 -0.20 12.44
C GLY A 100 -9.59 -1.26 11.90
N PHE A 101 -10.88 -0.98 12.06
CA PHE A 101 -11.95 -1.86 11.59
C PHE A 101 -12.26 -1.58 10.12
N ILE A 102 -12.49 -2.64 9.35
CA ILE A 102 -12.80 -2.59 7.93
C ILE A 102 -14.23 -3.10 7.75
N ASP A 103 -15.09 -2.22 7.24
CA ASP A 103 -16.45 -2.57 6.83
C ASP A 103 -16.47 -3.01 5.36
N VAL A 104 -17.26 -4.03 5.06
CA VAL A 104 -17.44 -4.60 3.72
C VAL A 104 -18.81 -4.18 3.20
N VAL A 105 -18.82 -3.34 2.17
CA VAL A 105 -20.05 -2.84 1.54
C VAL A 105 -20.19 -3.44 0.14
N ASP A 106 -20.93 -4.54 0.06
CA ASP A 106 -21.31 -5.20 -1.19
C ASP A 106 -22.77 -4.86 -1.58
N GLY A 107 -23.26 -5.46 -2.68
CA GLY A 107 -24.63 -5.23 -3.18
C GLY A 107 -25.73 -5.81 -2.31
N SER A 108 -25.41 -6.70 -1.35
CA SER A 108 -26.37 -7.32 -0.44
C SER A 108 -26.52 -6.60 0.90
N ASN A 109 -25.78 -5.49 1.09
CA ASN A 109 -25.81 -4.74 2.34
C ASN A 109 -27.21 -4.18 2.62
N PRO A 110 -27.81 -4.43 3.80
CA PRO A 110 -29.17 -4.02 4.11
C PRO A 110 -29.32 -2.52 4.36
N GLU A 111 -28.22 -1.80 4.62
CA GLU A 111 -28.27 -0.38 4.97
C GLU A 111 -28.26 0.52 3.71
N PRO A 112 -29.33 1.29 3.46
CA PRO A 112 -29.42 2.13 2.25
C PRO A 112 -28.29 3.17 2.15
N VAL A 113 -27.83 3.70 3.29
CA VAL A 113 -26.75 4.69 3.34
C VAL A 113 -25.43 4.08 2.84
N LYS A 114 -25.16 2.82 3.19
CA LYS A 114 -23.96 2.11 2.71
C LYS A 114 -24.07 1.79 1.22
N LEU A 115 -25.25 1.41 0.73
CA LEU A 115 -25.48 1.20 -0.70
C LEU A 115 -25.27 2.49 -1.52
N GLN A 116 -25.73 3.64 -1.03
CA GLN A 116 -25.44 4.95 -1.65
C GLN A 116 -23.94 5.28 -1.65
N LEU A 117 -23.23 4.94 -0.57
CA LEU A 117 -21.78 5.13 -0.50
C LEU A 117 -21.05 4.27 -1.54
N ARG A 118 -21.45 3.01 -1.69
CA ARG A 118 -20.96 2.09 -2.72
C ARG A 118 -21.24 2.63 -4.12
N GLU A 119 -22.44 3.14 -4.37
CA GLU A 119 -22.81 3.74 -5.65
C GLU A 119 -21.96 4.98 -5.99
N ARG A 120 -21.76 5.88 -5.02
CA ARG A 120 -20.86 7.03 -5.18
C ARG A 120 -19.43 6.61 -5.50
N ALA A 121 -18.91 5.60 -4.82
CA ALA A 121 -17.56 5.08 -5.06
C ALA A 121 -17.40 4.43 -6.46
N TRP A 122 -18.47 3.78 -6.95
CA TRP A 122 -18.54 3.25 -8.31
C TRP A 122 -18.46 4.37 -9.35
N PHE A 123 -19.33 5.38 -9.26
CA PHE A 123 -19.36 6.48 -10.21
C PHE A 123 -18.15 7.42 -10.09
N GLY A 124 -17.52 7.50 -8.91
CA GLY A 124 -16.22 8.16 -8.73
C GLY A 124 -15.05 7.44 -9.41
N SER A 125 -15.24 6.21 -9.86
CA SER A 125 -14.22 5.43 -10.58
C SER A 125 -14.34 5.61 -12.10
N SER A 126 -13.20 5.66 -12.79
CA SER A 126 -13.19 5.69 -14.25
C SER A 126 -13.85 4.44 -14.84
N VAL A 127 -14.48 4.57 -16.01
CA VAL A 127 -15.09 3.44 -16.74
C VAL A 127 -14.07 2.29 -16.91
N LYS A 128 -12.83 2.64 -17.26
CA LYS A 128 -11.73 1.67 -17.36
C LYS A 128 -11.50 0.88 -16.07
N SER A 129 -11.55 1.54 -14.92
CA SER A 129 -11.40 0.85 -13.63
C SER A 129 -12.64 0.03 -13.26
N ARG A 130 -13.83 0.40 -13.76
CA ARG A 130 -15.07 -0.33 -13.51
C ARG A 130 -15.17 -1.61 -14.34
N LEU A 131 -14.62 -1.62 -15.56
CA LEU A 131 -14.60 -2.79 -16.44
C LEU A 131 -13.92 -4.02 -15.79
N GLN A 132 -12.96 -3.82 -14.89
CA GLN A 132 -12.25 -4.92 -14.22
C GLN A 132 -13.19 -5.83 -13.40
N TYR A 133 -14.35 -5.32 -12.96
CA TYR A 133 -15.32 -6.10 -12.18
C TYR A 133 -16.25 -6.96 -13.04
N LEU A 134 -16.27 -6.75 -14.37
CA LEU A 134 -17.01 -7.60 -15.32
C LEU A 134 -16.21 -8.85 -15.71
N GLY A 135 -14.91 -8.88 -15.43
CA GLY A 135 -14.04 -9.99 -15.76
C GLY A 135 -14.30 -11.26 -14.95
N PRO A 136 -13.61 -12.37 -15.28
CA PRO A 136 -13.71 -13.62 -14.54
C PRO A 136 -13.32 -13.45 -13.07
N CYS A 137 -13.69 -14.44 -12.24
CA CYS A 137 -13.38 -14.41 -10.82
C CYS A 137 -11.87 -14.23 -10.59
N PRO A 138 -11.44 -13.29 -9.72
CA PRO A 138 -10.02 -13.08 -9.44
C PRO A 138 -9.33 -14.37 -8.99
N GLY A 139 -8.14 -14.61 -9.52
CA GLY A 139 -7.33 -15.79 -9.17
C GLY A 139 -7.64 -17.05 -10.00
N LEU A 140 -8.66 -17.01 -10.87
CA LEU A 140 -8.84 -18.05 -11.88
C LEU A 140 -7.98 -17.77 -13.13
N PRO A 141 -7.57 -18.82 -13.87
CA PRO A 141 -6.99 -18.65 -15.19
C PRO A 141 -7.93 -17.84 -16.07
N ILE A 142 -7.38 -16.86 -16.79
CA ILE A 142 -8.13 -16.11 -17.80
C ILE A 142 -8.33 -17.08 -18.99
N PRO A 143 -9.57 -17.42 -19.37
CA PRO A 143 -9.80 -18.10 -20.65
C PRO A 143 -9.44 -17.13 -21.80
N ASP A 144 -9.09 -17.67 -22.97
CA ASP A 144 -8.51 -16.96 -24.12
C ASP A 144 -8.85 -15.46 -24.24
N ASP A 145 -7.83 -14.64 -24.55
CA ASP A 145 -7.82 -13.16 -24.51
C ASP A 145 -8.99 -12.47 -25.25
N ASP A 146 -9.68 -13.20 -26.12
CA ASP A 146 -10.79 -12.69 -26.93
C ASP A 146 -12.07 -12.40 -26.11
N LEU A 147 -12.28 -13.04 -24.95
CA LEU A 147 -13.48 -12.79 -24.13
C LEU A 147 -13.50 -11.43 -23.43
N ILE A 148 -12.34 -10.77 -23.27
CA ILE A 148 -12.23 -9.49 -22.55
C ILE A 148 -12.38 -8.30 -23.53
N LYS A 149 -12.17 -8.52 -24.83
CA LYS A 149 -12.13 -7.44 -25.84
C LYS A 149 -13.50 -6.79 -26.12
N ASP A 150 -14.58 -7.50 -25.83
CA ASP A 150 -15.96 -7.03 -26.11
C ASP A 150 -16.73 -6.54 -24.87
N ALA A 151 -16.06 -6.47 -23.70
CA ALA A 151 -16.71 -6.00 -22.48
C ALA A 151 -16.99 -4.48 -22.56
N HIS A 152 -18.23 -4.13 -22.89
CA HIS A 152 -18.73 -2.76 -22.86
C HIS A 152 -19.53 -2.50 -21.58
N LEU A 153 -19.22 -1.40 -20.89
CA LEU A 153 -19.97 -0.92 -19.73
C LEU A 153 -20.57 0.43 -20.07
N ASP A 154 -21.90 0.55 -19.95
CA ASP A 154 -22.58 1.84 -20.00
C ASP A 154 -22.06 2.72 -18.84
N PRO A 155 -21.51 3.93 -19.11
CA PRO A 155 -21.01 4.83 -18.08
C PRO A 155 -22.04 5.17 -16.99
N SER A 156 -23.34 5.13 -17.32
CA SER A 156 -24.47 5.42 -16.43
C SER A 156 -24.97 4.20 -15.65
N ALA A 157 -24.52 2.98 -16.00
CA ALA A 157 -24.91 1.79 -15.28
C ALA A 157 -24.38 1.81 -13.84
N GLY A 158 -25.24 1.40 -12.90
CA GLY A 158 -24.92 1.26 -11.48
C GLY A 158 -23.90 0.15 -11.18
N PRO A 159 -23.54 -0.04 -9.91
CA PRO A 159 -22.47 -0.96 -9.52
C PRO A 159 -22.89 -2.43 -9.64
N VAL A 160 -22.10 -3.21 -10.38
CA VAL A 160 -22.28 -4.67 -10.53
C VAL A 160 -21.99 -5.42 -9.24
N ASP A 161 -22.55 -6.61 -9.05
CA ASP A 161 -22.42 -7.40 -7.81
C ASP A 161 -20.97 -7.65 -7.37
N ALA A 162 -20.07 -7.86 -8.34
CA ALA A 162 -18.65 -8.04 -8.09
C ALA A 162 -17.97 -6.78 -7.50
N PHE A 163 -18.55 -5.59 -7.65
CA PHE A 163 -18.02 -4.37 -7.04
C PHE A 163 -18.33 -4.32 -5.55
N CYS A 164 -17.28 -4.18 -4.74
CA CYS A 164 -17.36 -4.03 -3.30
C CYS A 164 -16.55 -2.80 -2.87
N LEU A 165 -17.10 -2.03 -1.94
CA LEU A 165 -16.39 -0.95 -1.27
C LEU A 165 -15.93 -1.44 0.11
N LEU A 166 -14.66 -1.27 0.42
CA LEU A 166 -14.15 -1.40 1.79
C LEU A 166 -14.01 -0.02 2.40
N VAL A 167 -14.43 0.11 3.65
CA VAL A 167 -14.31 1.35 4.43
C VAL A 167 -13.53 1.04 5.70
N LEU A 168 -12.29 1.53 5.79
CA LEU A 168 -11.48 1.40 7.00
C LEU A 168 -11.76 2.57 7.94
N ASP A 169 -12.16 2.28 9.16
CA ASP A 169 -12.33 3.20 10.27
C ASP A 169 -11.07 3.19 11.16
N PRO A 170 -10.22 4.24 11.09
CA PRO A 170 -8.94 4.26 11.77
C PRO A 170 -9.09 4.29 13.30
N GLU A 171 -8.44 3.35 13.99
CA GLU A 171 -8.39 3.31 15.45
C GLU A 171 -7.02 3.72 15.97
N LYS A 172 -5.95 3.21 15.35
CA LYS A 172 -4.56 3.48 15.72
C LYS A 172 -3.76 4.00 14.55
N PHE A 173 -2.93 4.99 14.83
CA PHE A 173 -2.06 5.63 13.87
C PHE A 173 -0.61 5.65 14.35
N SER A 174 0.32 5.38 13.44
CA SER A 174 1.75 5.56 13.65
C SER A 174 2.38 6.19 12.41
N TYR A 175 3.19 7.23 12.62
CA TYR A 175 3.93 7.92 11.57
C TYR A 175 5.44 7.86 11.84
N ARG A 176 6.22 7.64 10.80
CA ARG A 176 7.69 7.69 10.83
C ARG A 176 8.21 8.47 9.63
N ASN A 177 9.21 9.31 9.85
CA ASN A 177 9.92 10.04 8.81
C ASN A 177 11.41 9.77 8.95
N ALA A 178 12.02 9.16 7.93
CA ALA A 178 13.45 8.81 7.96
C ALA A 178 14.37 9.98 7.53
N ASN A 179 13.82 11.09 7.02
CA ASN A 179 14.55 12.29 6.61
C ASN A 179 14.70 13.35 7.70
N ALA A 180 13.96 13.26 8.81
CA ALA A 180 14.35 14.01 10.00
C ALA A 180 15.82 13.62 10.35
N ILE A 181 16.66 14.52 10.89
CA ILE A 181 18.03 14.27 11.45
C ILE A 181 17.93 14.53 12.98
N PRO A 182 18.28 13.64 13.96
CA PRO A 182 19.28 12.53 13.97
C PRO A 182 18.88 11.15 14.63
N TRP A 183 18.88 10.03 13.87
CA TRP A 183 18.75 8.62 14.34
C TRP A 183 19.81 7.74 13.65
N MET A 184 20.88 8.33 13.12
CA MET A 184 21.91 7.66 12.31
C MET A 184 22.74 6.59 13.08
N LEU A 185 22.33 6.21 14.29
CA LEU A 185 23.03 5.26 15.18
C LEU A 185 22.16 4.12 15.73
N SER A 186 20.92 3.93 15.30
CA SER A 186 20.12 2.77 15.72
C SER A 186 19.25 2.25 14.58
N TRP A 187 19.82 1.38 13.75
CA TRP A 187 19.07 0.50 12.86
C TRP A 187 19.44 -0.95 13.19
N PRO A 188 18.45 -1.85 13.26
CA PRO A 188 18.20 -2.64 12.07
C PRO A 188 16.73 -2.63 11.66
N SER A 189 16.51 -2.73 10.34
CA SER A 189 15.23 -3.07 9.67
C SER A 189 14.37 -1.91 9.20
N ILE A 190 14.60 -1.48 7.95
CA ILE A 190 13.61 -1.49 6.86
C ILE A 190 14.41 -1.39 5.56
N LEU A 191 14.52 -2.51 4.85
CA LEU A 191 14.97 -2.56 3.47
C LEU A 191 13.69 -2.82 2.66
N VAL A 192 13.15 -1.80 2.00
CA VAL A 192 12.08 -2.00 1.01
C VAL A 192 12.75 -2.49 -0.26
N CYS A 193 12.80 -3.81 -0.46
CA CYS A 193 13.25 -4.40 -1.71
C CYS A 193 12.11 -4.40 -2.72
N TYR A 194 12.21 -3.57 -3.76
CA TYR A 194 11.49 -3.83 -5.01
C TYR A 194 12.21 -4.95 -5.75
N VAL A 195 11.57 -6.11 -5.90
CA VAL A 195 12.09 -7.21 -6.73
C VAL A 195 11.31 -7.20 -8.04
N ASN A 196 11.99 -6.90 -9.14
CA ASN A 196 11.42 -7.01 -10.49
C ASN A 196 11.87 -8.35 -11.07
N VAL A 197 10.98 -9.34 -11.12
CA VAL A 197 11.32 -10.69 -11.61
C VAL A 197 11.09 -10.74 -13.11
N LYS A 198 12.17 -10.83 -13.91
CA LYS A 198 12.09 -11.27 -15.30
C LYS A 198 12.38 -12.75 -15.37
N ALA A 199 11.45 -13.53 -15.92
CA ALA A 199 11.68 -14.94 -16.23
C ALA A 199 12.56 -15.04 -17.49
N GLY A 200 13.89 -15.10 -17.29
CA GLY A 200 14.85 -15.52 -18.31
C GLY A 200 15.17 -17.00 -18.13
N GLY A 201 15.05 -17.79 -19.20
CA GLY A 201 15.27 -19.23 -19.20
C GLY A 201 16.73 -19.60 -18.91
N ALA A 202 17.12 -19.64 -17.64
CA ALA A 202 18.24 -20.37 -17.05
C ALA A 202 18.38 -20.01 -15.56
N GLY A 203 17.36 -20.28 -14.73
CA GLY A 203 17.49 -20.39 -13.27
C GLY A 203 18.23 -19.29 -12.49
N LEU A 204 18.42 -18.10 -13.06
CA LEU A 204 19.18 -16.99 -12.48
C LEU A 204 18.21 -15.88 -12.10
N LEU A 205 18.10 -15.64 -10.80
CA LEU A 205 17.36 -14.51 -10.25
C LEU A 205 18.21 -13.24 -10.48
N GLU A 206 17.86 -12.43 -11.47
CA GLU A 206 18.42 -11.07 -11.59
C GLU A 206 17.73 -10.13 -10.61
N ILE A 207 18.47 -9.67 -9.59
CA ILE A 207 18.03 -8.57 -8.72
C ILE A 207 18.52 -7.26 -9.34
N ASN A 208 17.65 -6.59 -10.10
CA ASN A 208 17.92 -5.25 -10.62
C ASN A 208 17.57 -4.19 -9.55
N TYR A 209 18.58 -3.59 -8.92
CA TYR A 209 18.40 -2.43 -8.04
C TYR A 209 18.13 -1.19 -8.91
N GLY A 210 16.90 -0.67 -8.87
CA GLY A 210 16.50 0.53 -9.61
C GLY A 210 17.32 1.77 -9.22
N GLN A 211 17.52 2.67 -10.18
CA GLN A 211 18.41 3.85 -10.13
C GLN A 211 18.12 4.92 -9.05
N ALA A 212 17.25 4.66 -8.08
CA ALA A 212 16.96 5.58 -6.97
C ALA A 212 17.91 5.41 -5.77
N MET A 213 19.13 4.89 -5.99
CA MET A 213 20.17 4.87 -4.97
C MET A 213 20.98 6.17 -5.02
N ASN A 214 20.54 7.14 -4.23
CA ASN A 214 21.11 8.48 -4.13
C ASN A 214 22.61 8.45 -3.77
N ALA A 215 23.34 9.50 -4.18
CA ALA A 215 24.78 9.67 -3.94
C ALA A 215 25.17 9.55 -2.45
N ALA A 216 24.22 9.75 -1.53
CA ALA A 216 24.40 9.56 -0.09
C ALA A 216 24.74 8.11 0.30
N PHE A 217 24.09 7.11 -0.31
CA PHE A 217 24.38 5.70 -0.01
C PHE A 217 25.71 5.25 -0.62
N LYS A 218 26.05 5.75 -1.82
CA LYS A 218 27.39 5.53 -2.41
C LYS A 218 28.49 6.14 -1.53
N ARG A 219 28.28 7.35 -0.99
CA ARG A 219 29.21 7.97 -0.03
C ARG A 219 29.31 7.18 1.27
N TRP A 220 28.19 6.66 1.77
CA TRP A 220 28.19 5.79 2.95
C TRP A 220 28.99 4.49 2.71
N LEU A 221 28.79 3.82 1.58
CA LEU A 221 29.57 2.63 1.19
C LEU A 221 31.07 2.93 1.07
N VAL A 222 31.43 4.08 0.49
CA VAL A 222 32.84 4.52 0.40
C VAL A 222 33.43 4.77 1.80
N GLU A 223 32.68 5.37 2.72
CA GLU A 223 33.17 5.63 4.08
C GLU A 223 33.23 4.37 4.95
N VAL A 224 32.32 3.41 4.74
CA VAL A 224 32.38 2.08 5.37
C VAL A 224 33.60 1.31 4.86
N ASN A 225 33.84 1.29 3.54
CA ASN A 225 35.02 0.67 2.93
C ASN A 225 36.33 1.31 3.42
N ARG A 226 36.33 2.62 3.69
CA ARG A 226 37.51 3.32 4.23
C ARG A 226 37.86 2.86 5.65
N LYS A 227 36.90 2.31 6.40
CA LYS A 227 37.07 1.86 7.79
C LYS A 227 37.38 0.36 7.94
N THR A 228 37.18 -0.47 6.92
CA THR A 228 37.25 -1.94 7.05
C THR A 228 38.32 -2.66 6.22
N GLY A 229 39.27 -1.96 5.59
CA GLY A 229 40.34 -2.63 4.79
C GLY A 229 39.89 -3.00 3.37
N PRO A 230 40.77 -3.59 2.53
CA PRO A 230 40.72 -3.43 1.08
C PRO A 230 39.54 -4.13 0.40
N PRO A 231 39.11 -3.64 -0.79
CA PRO A 231 37.79 -3.87 -1.34
C PRO A 231 37.57 -5.29 -1.89
N PRO A 232 36.32 -5.81 -1.88
CA PRO A 232 35.93 -6.85 -2.82
C PRO A 232 36.00 -6.28 -4.25
N GLN A 233 36.67 -7.00 -5.15
CA GLN A 233 36.82 -6.56 -6.53
C GLN A 233 35.48 -6.60 -7.27
N VAL A 234 35.09 -5.45 -7.82
CA VAL A 234 33.92 -5.32 -8.69
C VAL A 234 34.39 -5.42 -10.13
N ALA A 235 34.06 -6.53 -10.80
CA ALA A 235 34.11 -6.64 -12.25
C ALA A 235 32.71 -7.01 -12.74
N ASN A 236 32.18 -6.26 -13.73
CA ASN A 236 30.90 -6.50 -14.39
C ASN A 236 29.66 -6.58 -13.49
N GLY A 237 29.53 -5.67 -12.51
CA GLY A 237 28.25 -5.43 -11.83
C GLY A 237 27.73 -6.56 -10.95
N ARG A 238 28.57 -7.53 -10.55
CA ARG A 238 28.23 -8.57 -9.56
C ARG A 238 28.94 -8.29 -8.24
N LEU A 239 28.19 -8.29 -7.15
CA LEU A 239 28.72 -8.27 -5.79
C LEU A 239 28.76 -9.72 -5.27
N HIS A 240 29.95 -10.26 -5.05
CA HIS A 240 30.13 -11.51 -4.32
C HIS A 240 30.31 -11.19 -2.84
N ILE A 241 29.45 -11.76 -2.00
CA ILE A 241 29.58 -11.72 -0.54
C ILE A 241 29.98 -13.13 -0.10
N ALA A 242 31.09 -13.24 0.64
CA ALA A 242 31.44 -14.44 1.40
C ALA A 242 30.69 -14.44 2.73
#